data_AF-A0A9P5S495-F1
#
_entry.id   AF-A0A9P5S495-F1
#
_cell.length_a   1.000
_cell.length_b   1.000
_cell.length_c   1.000
_cell.angle_alpha   90.00
_cell.angle_beta   90.00
_cell.angle_gamma   90.00
#
_symmetry.space_group_name_H-M   'P 1'
#
loop_
_entity.id
_entity.type
_entity.pdbx_description
1 polymer ?
#
loop_
_entity_poly.entity_id
_entity_poly.type
_entity_poly.pdbx_seq_one_letter_code
_entity_poly.pdbx_strand_id
1 'polypeptide(L)'
;MAMIPSEVNAYFSPQFNPINFPAGILQMPFFHVGNPEYVNYGGIGAVGGHEIGWWTNAMEKAFDEKSQCFVNQYGNFTIKDPNGKDMNLDGQLTLGENLADNGGTKMAFRIWQSRFKSDSNGRKQDQKLQVIRIG
;
A
#
# COMPACT_ATOMS: atom_id res chain seq x y z
N MET A 1 -23.10 -3.46 -5.01
CA MET A 1 -23.93 -4.07 -6.09
C MET A 1 -23.40 -5.45 -6.35
N ALA A 2 -24.27 -6.44 -6.58
CA ALA A 2 -23.84 -7.78 -6.94
C ALA A 2 -23.45 -7.81 -8.43
N MET A 3 -22.30 -8.40 -8.74
CA MET A 3 -21.83 -8.61 -10.11
C MET A 3 -22.66 -9.68 -10.82
N ILE A 4 -22.77 -9.57 -12.15
CA ILE A 4 -23.40 -10.60 -12.98
C ILE A 4 -22.38 -11.69 -13.37
N PRO A 5 -22.81 -12.94 -13.63
CA PRO A 5 -21.88 -14.04 -13.89
C PRO A 5 -20.89 -13.84 -15.04
N SER A 6 -21.22 -12.98 -16.02
CA SER A 6 -20.38 -12.70 -17.19
C SER A 6 -19.29 -11.64 -16.96
N GLU A 7 -19.27 -10.97 -15.80
CA GLU A 7 -18.24 -9.98 -15.49
C GLU A 7 -16.89 -10.66 -15.21
N VAL A 8 -15.82 -10.10 -15.77
CA VAL A 8 -14.44 -10.55 -15.54
C VAL A 8 -13.83 -9.72 -14.42
N ASN A 9 -14.32 -9.95 -13.20
CA ASN A 9 -13.88 -9.23 -12.01
C ASN A 9 -14.11 -10.10 -10.75
N ALA A 10 -13.64 -9.67 -9.59
CA ALA A 10 -13.96 -10.24 -8.28
C ALA A 10 -14.31 -9.11 -7.30
N TYR A 11 -14.94 -9.44 -6.18
CA TYR A 11 -15.19 -8.45 -5.13
C TYR A 11 -15.44 -9.08 -3.75
N PHE A 12 -15.00 -8.40 -2.72
CA PHE A 12 -15.44 -8.60 -1.34
C PHE A 12 -16.79 -7.92 -1.08
N SER A 13 -17.69 -8.59 -0.36
CA SER A 13 -18.95 -8.01 0.13
C SER A 13 -18.89 -7.73 1.64
N PRO A 14 -18.71 -6.47 2.07
CA PRO A 14 -18.60 -6.14 3.50
C PRO A 14 -19.87 -6.42 4.31
N GLN A 15 -21.02 -6.48 3.62
CA GLN A 15 -22.34 -6.66 4.24
C GLN A 15 -22.59 -8.11 4.65
N PHE A 16 -22.03 -9.05 3.90
CA PHE A 16 -22.28 -10.49 4.09
C PHE A 16 -21.00 -11.27 4.43
N ASN A 17 -19.83 -10.63 4.29
CA ASN A 17 -18.49 -11.22 4.43
C ASN A 17 -18.08 -12.35 3.44
N PRO A 18 -18.70 -12.56 2.25
CA PRO A 18 -18.12 -13.43 1.23
C PRO A 18 -17.23 -12.66 0.25
N ILE A 19 -16.27 -13.38 -0.32
CA ILE A 19 -15.63 -13.03 -1.59
C ILE A 19 -16.45 -13.68 -2.71
N ASN A 20 -16.71 -12.94 -3.77
CA ASN A 20 -17.45 -13.42 -4.92
C ASN A 20 -16.56 -13.49 -6.15
N PHE A 21 -16.57 -14.64 -6.80
CA PHE A 21 -15.93 -14.86 -8.10
C PHE A 21 -17.00 -15.18 -9.14
N PRO A 22 -17.48 -14.17 -9.91
CA PRO A 22 -18.26 -14.39 -11.11
C PRO A 22 -17.62 -15.43 -12.05
N ALA A 23 -18.44 -16.19 -12.78
CA ALA A 23 -17.92 -17.20 -13.70
C ALA A 23 -16.99 -16.62 -14.77
N GLY A 24 -17.17 -15.35 -15.14
CA GLY A 24 -16.35 -14.62 -16.10
C GLY A 24 -14.88 -14.48 -15.70
N ILE A 25 -14.51 -14.49 -14.42
CA ILE A 25 -13.09 -14.45 -14.01
C ILE A 25 -12.44 -15.85 -13.98
N LEU A 26 -13.22 -16.92 -13.99
CA LEU A 26 -12.76 -18.31 -13.91
C LEU A 26 -12.34 -18.87 -15.28
N GLN A 27 -11.54 -18.10 -16.01
CA GLN A 27 -11.00 -18.44 -17.32
C GLN A 27 -9.51 -18.12 -17.39
N MET A 28 -8.82 -18.61 -18.42
CA MET A 28 -7.42 -18.25 -18.67
C MET A 28 -7.30 -16.72 -18.86
N PRO A 29 -6.22 -16.07 -18.36
CA PRO A 29 -5.04 -16.67 -17.71
C PRO A 29 -5.21 -16.97 -16.21
N PHE A 30 -6.31 -16.55 -15.59
CA PHE A 30 -6.50 -16.58 -14.14
C PHE A 30 -6.75 -17.99 -13.59
N PHE A 31 -7.59 -18.77 -14.27
CA PHE A 31 -7.91 -20.14 -13.88
C PHE A 31 -8.18 -21.03 -15.08
N HIS A 32 -7.62 -22.24 -15.07
CA HIS A 32 -8.04 -23.32 -15.96
C HIS A 32 -7.69 -24.67 -15.33
N VAL A 33 -8.54 -25.68 -15.53
CA VAL A 33 -8.34 -27.02 -14.94
C VAL A 33 -7.07 -27.69 -15.49
N GLY A 34 -6.69 -27.37 -16.73
CA GLY A 34 -5.46 -27.87 -17.36
C GLY A 34 -4.19 -27.07 -17.03
N ASN A 35 -4.27 -25.98 -16.26
CA ASN A 35 -3.09 -25.21 -15.87
C ASN A 35 -2.27 -25.95 -14.81
N PRO A 36 -0.93 -25.84 -14.83
CA PRO A 36 -0.13 -26.20 -13.68
C PRO A 36 -0.59 -25.43 -12.44
N GLU A 37 -0.60 -26.08 -11.28
CA GLU A 37 -1.15 -25.50 -10.04
C GLU A 37 -0.57 -24.12 -9.73
N TYR A 38 0.73 -23.92 -9.90
CA TYR A 38 1.39 -22.63 -9.65
C TYR A 38 0.83 -21.47 -10.50
N VAL A 39 0.33 -21.75 -11.71
CA VAL A 39 -0.32 -20.74 -12.55
C VAL A 39 -1.69 -20.37 -11.98
N ASN A 40 -2.46 -21.36 -11.52
CA ASN A 40 -3.74 -21.10 -10.87
C ASN A 40 -3.56 -20.38 -9.53
N TYR A 41 -2.57 -20.76 -8.72
CA TYR A 41 -2.24 -20.05 -7.48
C TYR A 41 -1.78 -18.61 -7.74
N GLY A 42 -0.94 -18.40 -8.76
CA GLY A 42 -0.48 -17.05 -9.16
C GLY A 42 -1.58 -16.20 -9.80
N GLY A 43 -2.54 -16.84 -10.49
CA GLY A 43 -3.69 -16.20 -11.11
C GLY A 43 -4.84 -16.01 -10.12
N ILE A 44 -5.78 -16.95 -10.10
CA ILE A 44 -6.99 -16.85 -9.28
C ILE A 44 -6.69 -16.85 -7.77
N GLY A 45 -5.60 -17.48 -7.34
CA GLY A 45 -5.17 -17.44 -5.94
C GLY A 45 -4.74 -16.03 -5.49
N ALA A 46 -4.01 -15.29 -6.34
CA ALA A 46 -3.65 -13.90 -6.07
C ALA A 46 -4.89 -12.99 -6.07
N VAL A 47 -5.85 -13.20 -6.99
CA VAL A 47 -7.14 -12.49 -7.00
C VAL A 47 -7.89 -12.76 -5.69
N GLY A 48 -7.95 -14.01 -5.22
CA GLY A 48 -8.55 -14.31 -3.92
C GLY A 48 -7.84 -13.63 -2.78
N GLY A 49 -6.50 -13.61 -2.77
CA GLY A 49 -5.71 -12.87 -1.79
C GLY A 49 -6.00 -11.37 -1.76
N HIS A 50 -6.22 -10.77 -2.95
CA HIS A 50 -6.62 -9.36 -3.08
C HIS A 50 -7.98 -9.07 -2.44
N GLU A 51 -8.94 -9.99 -2.61
CA GLU A 51 -10.30 -9.84 -2.10
C GLU A 51 -10.49 -10.31 -0.65
N ILE A 52 -9.50 -10.99 -0.05
CA ILE A 52 -9.56 -11.34 1.38
C ILE A 52 -9.56 -10.03 2.18
N GLY A 53 -10.75 -9.61 2.58
CA GLY A 53 -10.99 -8.54 3.54
C GLY A 53 -10.56 -8.98 4.94
N TRP A 54 -9.25 -9.03 5.20
CA TRP A 54 -8.70 -9.21 6.56
C TRP A 54 -8.81 -7.93 7.41
N TRP A 55 -9.22 -6.82 6.79
CA TRP A 55 -9.55 -5.57 7.45
C TRP A 55 -11.01 -5.60 7.89
N THR A 56 -11.27 -5.17 9.12
CA THR A 56 -12.65 -4.83 9.51
C THR A 56 -13.03 -3.46 8.92
N ASN A 57 -14.33 -3.22 8.68
CA ASN A 57 -14.81 -1.90 8.21
C ASN A 57 -14.30 -0.72 9.07
N ALA A 58 -14.13 -0.95 10.38
CA ALA A 58 -13.57 0.06 11.28
C ALA A 58 -12.08 0.33 11.02
N MET A 59 -11.30 -0.71 10.68
CA MET A 59 -9.88 -0.57 10.33
C MET A 59 -9.71 0.10 8.98
N GLU A 60 -10.53 -0.26 7.98
CA GLU A 60 -10.54 0.37 6.66
C GLU A 60 -10.83 1.87 6.80
N LYS A 61 -11.91 2.23 7.48
CA LYS A 61 -12.24 3.64 7.75
C LYS A 61 -11.11 4.38 8.48
N ALA A 62 -10.53 3.76 9.51
CA ALA A 62 -9.43 4.37 10.25
C ALA A 62 -8.15 4.52 9.40
N PHE A 63 -7.93 3.62 8.44
CA PHE A 63 -6.84 3.73 7.48
C PHE A 63 -7.09 4.88 6.52
N ASP A 64 -8.27 4.96 5.91
CA ASP A 64 -8.66 6.03 4.98
C ASP A 64 -8.57 7.41 5.64
N GLU A 65 -9.08 7.55 6.86
CA GLU A 65 -8.99 8.80 7.62
C GLU A 65 -7.53 9.24 7.87
N LYS A 66 -6.62 8.28 8.09
CA LYS A 66 -5.20 8.58 8.34
C LYS A 66 -4.42 8.80 7.04
N SER A 67 -4.72 8.04 6.00
CA SER A 67 -4.04 8.12 4.72
C SER A 67 -4.38 9.42 3.99
N GLN A 68 -5.56 10.01 4.25
CA GLN A 68 -5.98 11.30 3.68
C GLN A 68 -5.01 12.44 3.97
N CYS A 69 -4.29 12.43 5.10
CA CYS A 69 -3.25 13.43 5.37
C CYS A 69 -2.14 13.40 4.31
N PHE A 70 -1.73 12.20 3.88
CA PHE A 70 -0.71 12.04 2.85
C PHE A 70 -1.24 12.43 1.49
N VAL A 71 -2.49 12.06 1.16
CA VAL A 71 -3.15 12.49 -0.09
C VAL A 71 -3.16 14.01 -0.19
N ASN A 72 -3.59 14.71 0.87
CA ASN A 72 -3.66 16.17 0.89
C ASN A 72 -2.28 16.82 0.84
N GLN A 73 -1.31 16.29 1.60
CA GLN A 73 0.05 16.82 1.64
C GLN A 73 0.72 16.71 0.28
N TYR A 74 0.71 15.51 -0.31
CA TYR A 74 1.40 15.25 -1.56
C TYR A 74 0.65 15.83 -2.76
N GLY A 75 -0.68 15.89 -2.69
CA GLY A 75 -1.52 16.56 -3.69
C GLY A 75 -1.31 18.07 -3.80
N ASN A 76 -0.66 18.69 -2.82
CA ASN A 76 -0.33 20.11 -2.83
C ASN A 76 1.07 20.40 -3.39
N PHE A 77 1.83 19.38 -3.78
CA PHE A 77 3.11 19.59 -4.47
C PHE A 77 2.87 19.87 -5.95
N THR A 78 3.50 20.93 -6.45
CA THR A 78 3.49 21.28 -7.87
C THR A 78 4.82 20.87 -8.50
N ILE A 79 4.74 20.13 -9.60
CA ILE A 79 5.86 19.73 -10.44
C ILE A 79 5.67 20.28 -11.84
N LYS A 80 6.75 20.42 -12.61
CA LYS A 80 6.65 20.74 -14.03
C LYS A 80 6.48 19.47 -14.85
N ASP A 81 5.49 19.46 -15.73
CA ASP A 81 5.33 18.41 -16.73
C ASP A 81 6.47 18.44 -17.76
N PRO A 82 6.60 17.44 -18.64
CA PRO A 82 7.64 17.43 -19.69
C PRO A 82 7.58 18.63 -20.66
N ASN A 83 6.47 19.36 -20.70
CA ASN A 83 6.27 20.55 -21.52
C ASN A 83 6.49 21.87 -20.72
N GLY A 84 6.93 21.78 -19.46
CA GLY A 84 7.19 22.90 -18.58
C GLY A 84 5.97 23.51 -17.88
N LYS A 85 4.78 22.92 -18.05
CA LYS A 85 3.53 23.35 -17.42
C LYS A 85 3.47 22.87 -15.97
N ASP A 86 3.04 23.75 -15.08
CA ASP A 86 2.81 23.39 -13.68
C ASP A 86 1.62 22.41 -13.57
N MET A 87 1.86 21.30 -12.90
CA MET A 87 0.86 20.29 -12.56
C MET A 87 1.03 19.87 -11.11
N ASN A 88 -0.08 19.65 -10.42
CA ASN A 88 -0.02 19.09 -9.08
C ASN A 88 0.18 17.58 -9.14
N LEU A 89 0.94 17.06 -8.19
CA LEU A 89 1.09 15.63 -8.00
C LEU A 89 -0.27 15.03 -7.62
N ASP A 90 -0.57 13.84 -8.13
CA ASP A 90 -1.74 13.10 -7.69
C ASP A 90 -1.41 12.36 -6.38
N GLY A 91 -1.89 12.93 -5.27
CA GLY A 91 -1.68 12.37 -3.94
C GLY A 91 -2.38 11.03 -3.70
N GLN A 92 -3.43 10.70 -4.45
CA GLN A 92 -4.07 9.39 -4.39
C GLN A 92 -3.27 8.36 -5.16
N LEU A 93 -2.84 8.69 -6.39
CA LEU A 93 -2.01 7.81 -7.21
C LEU A 93 -0.68 7.46 -6.53
N THR A 94 -0.08 8.43 -5.84
CA THR A 94 1.22 8.24 -5.18
C THR A 94 1.12 7.76 -3.73
N LEU A 95 -0.09 7.55 -3.20
CA LEU A 95 -0.32 7.30 -1.77
C LEU A 95 0.48 6.10 -1.23
N GLY A 96 0.53 4.99 -1.97
CA GLY A 96 1.22 3.78 -1.55
C GLY A 96 2.72 4.00 -1.31
N GLU A 97 3.41 4.62 -2.26
CA GLU A 97 4.84 4.95 -2.18
C GLU A 97 5.10 6.01 -1.10
N ASN A 98 4.26 7.04 -1.01
CA ASN A 98 4.37 8.07 0.03
C ASN A 98 4.28 7.46 1.43
N LEU A 99 3.38 6.49 1.65
CA LEU A 99 3.27 5.75 2.90
C LEU A 99 4.50 4.87 3.16
N ALA A 100 5.03 4.19 2.13
CA ALA A 100 6.21 3.36 2.24
C ALA A 100 7.45 4.17 2.61
N ASP A 101 7.68 5.32 1.98
CA ASP A 101 8.83 6.20 2.24
C ASP A 101 8.80 6.77 3.66
N ASN A 102 7.65 7.30 4.08
CA ASN A 102 7.49 7.87 5.42
C ASN A 102 7.53 6.78 6.49
N GLY A 103 6.88 5.64 6.25
CA GLY A 103 6.90 4.49 7.13
C GLY A 103 8.30 3.90 7.30
N GLY A 104 9.02 3.70 6.20
CA GLY A 104 10.38 3.20 6.15
C GLY A 104 11.36 4.13 6.87
N THR A 105 11.32 5.44 6.58
CA THR A 105 12.18 6.44 7.24
C THR A 105 11.91 6.51 8.74
N LYS A 106 10.64 6.52 9.15
CA LYS A 106 10.25 6.51 10.57
C LYS A 106 10.72 5.24 11.27
N MET A 107 10.61 4.10 10.62
CA MET A 107 11.07 2.82 11.16
C MET A 107 12.60 2.79 11.30
N ALA A 108 13.33 3.20 10.25
CA ALA A 108 14.79 3.29 10.28
C ALA A 108 15.29 4.19 11.41
N PHE A 109 14.67 5.36 11.59
CA PHE A 109 14.99 6.27 12.68
C PHE A 109 14.71 5.64 14.07
N ARG A 110 13.58 4.94 14.23
CA ARG A 110 13.24 4.25 15.48
C ARG A 110 14.22 3.11 15.79
N ILE A 111 14.64 2.34 14.79
CA ILE A 111 15.65 1.27 14.93
C ILE A 111 16.98 1.89 15.37
N TRP A 112 17.41 2.96 14.71
CA TRP A 112 18.59 3.74 15.08
C TRP A 112 18.48 4.13 16.56
N GLN A 113 17.46 4.89 16.97
CA GLN A 113 17.26 5.33 18.36
C GLN A 113 17.27 4.18 19.39
N SER A 114 16.62 3.06 19.08
CA SER A 114 16.60 1.87 19.94
C SER A 114 18.00 1.27 20.13
N ARG A 115 18.80 1.24 19.06
CA ARG A 115 20.21 0.83 19.12
C ARG A 115 21.05 1.77 20.01
N PHE A 116 20.86 3.08 19.93
CA PHE A 116 21.62 4.04 20.77
C PHE A 116 21.23 3.97 22.25
N LYS A 117 19.97 3.69 22.56
CA LYS A 117 19.53 3.55 23.96
C LYS A 117 20.04 2.26 24.61
N SER A 118 20.24 1.21 23.82
CA SER A 118 20.73 -0.09 24.31
C SER A 118 22.26 -0.20 24.37
N ASP A 119 23.01 0.66 23.66
CA ASP A 119 24.47 0.62 23.60
C ASP A 119 25.14 1.83 24.28
N SER A 120 25.92 1.59 25.34
CA SER A 120 26.69 2.63 26.03
C SER A 120 27.82 3.24 25.17
N ASN A 121 28.31 2.52 24.16
CA ASN A 121 29.28 3.02 23.18
C ASN A 121 28.63 3.81 22.04
N GLY A 122 27.37 3.53 21.68
CA GLY A 122 26.61 4.28 20.67
C GLY A 122 26.47 5.76 21.04
N ARG A 123 26.32 6.08 22.33
CA ARG A 123 26.29 7.46 22.85
C ARG A 123 27.55 8.28 22.57
N LYS A 124 28.72 7.65 22.45
CA LYS A 124 29.99 8.36 22.16
C LYS A 124 30.18 8.69 20.67
N GLN A 125 29.53 7.94 19.78
CA GLN A 125 29.60 8.16 18.33
C GLN A 125 28.70 9.31 17.88
N ASP A 126 27.59 9.55 18.58
CA ASP A 126 26.65 10.64 18.31
C ASP A 126 27.27 12.04 18.50
N GLN A 127 28.18 12.22 19.47
CA GLN A 127 28.93 13.47 19.63
C GLN A 127 29.77 13.85 18.40
N LYS A 128 30.13 12.90 17.52
CA LYS A 128 30.81 13.19 16.25
C LYS A 128 29.85 13.48 15.10
N LEU A 129 28.58 13.07 15.20
CA LEU A 129 27.55 13.25 14.17
C LEU A 129 26.66 14.48 14.38
N GLN A 130 26.79 15.19 15.51
CA GLN A 130 26.12 16.48 15.79
C GLN A 130 26.48 17.62 14.81
N VAL A 131 27.24 17.36 13.73
CA VAL A 131 27.70 18.36 12.76
C VAL A 131 26.66 18.69 11.69
N ILE A 132 25.57 17.94 11.54
CA ILE A 132 24.49 18.34 10.61
C ILE A 132 23.33 18.96 11.39
N ARG A 133 23.55 20.18 11.89
CA ARG A 133 22.45 21.13 12.12
C ARG A 133 22.03 21.66 10.76
N ILE A 134 20.91 21.19 10.24
CA ILE A 134 20.18 21.94 9.21
C ILE A 134 19.48 23.06 9.99
N GLY A 135 20.03 24.27 9.85
CA GLY A 135 19.44 25.50 10.38
C GLY A 135 18.21 25.93 9.61
#